data_AF-A0A0B4GMH4-F1
#
_entry.id   AF-A0A0B4GMH4-F1
#
_cell.length_a   1.000
_cell.length_b   1.000
_cell.length_c   1.000
_cell.angle_alpha   90.00
_cell.angle_beta   90.00
_cell.angle_gamma   90.00
#
_symmetry.space_group_name_H-M   'P 1'
#
loop_
_entity.id
_entity.type
_entity.pdbx_description
1 polymer ?
#
loop_
_entity_poly.entity_id
_entity_poly.type
_entity_poly.pdbx_seq_one_letter_code
_entity_poly.pdbx_strand_id
1 'polypeptide(L)'
;MKFITVAVAALASVVAASPFAHKCKPATYRCERSLRAWDVCNTSGDWVFAGRCPPGTLCKFNKQNNSPYCLPRPTVEYDYTEEYNYPDEEFEI
;
A
#
# COMPACT_ATOMS: atom_id res chain seq x y z
N MET A 1 55.37 22.64 22.01
CA MET A 1 54.38 21.56 21.99
C MET A 1 53.24 21.92 22.93
N LYS A 2 52.03 22.15 22.39
CA LYS A 2 50.78 22.18 23.14
C LYS A 2 49.66 21.91 22.11
N PHE A 3 48.95 20.82 22.33
CA PHE A 3 47.88 20.27 21.52
C PHE A 3 46.59 21.06 21.73
N ILE A 4 45.89 21.51 20.68
CA ILE A 4 44.44 21.83 20.70
C ILE A 4 43.91 21.65 19.26
N THR A 5 43.59 20.42 18.85
CA THR A 5 42.24 19.81 18.73
C THR A 5 41.51 20.12 17.44
N VAL A 6 41.26 19.03 16.71
CA VAL A 6 40.44 18.84 15.52
C VAL A 6 39.07 19.51 15.66
N ALA A 7 38.75 20.47 14.79
CA ALA A 7 37.39 20.98 14.63
C ALA A 7 36.59 19.98 13.77
N VAL A 8 35.97 19.00 14.42
CA VAL A 8 35.08 18.04 13.78
C VAL A 8 33.81 18.77 13.33
N ALA A 9 33.50 18.60 12.04
CA ALA A 9 32.33 19.11 11.36
C ALA A 9 31.02 18.74 12.07
N ALA A 10 30.21 19.74 12.42
CA ALA A 10 28.82 19.54 12.81
C ALA A 10 27.91 20.06 11.70
N LEU A 11 27.68 19.24 10.68
CA LEU A 11 26.50 19.38 9.82
C LEU A 11 25.31 18.93 10.67
N ALA A 12 24.66 19.89 11.35
CA ALA A 12 23.40 19.63 12.03
C ALA A 12 22.34 19.29 10.98
N SER A 13 22.06 18.01 10.81
CA SER A 13 20.95 17.53 10.01
C SER A 13 19.65 18.03 10.64
N VAL A 14 19.05 19.07 10.07
CA VAL A 14 17.68 19.47 10.42
C VAL A 14 16.74 18.38 9.91
N VAL A 15 16.39 17.44 10.78
CA VAL A 15 15.24 16.57 10.52
C VAL A 15 14.02 17.47 10.68
N ALA A 16 13.48 17.96 9.57
CA ALA A 16 12.21 18.66 9.56
C ALA A 16 11.12 17.67 10.03
N ALA A 17 10.85 17.67 11.34
CA ALA A 17 9.71 16.96 11.89
C ALA A 17 8.46 17.68 11.38
N SER A 18 7.77 17.09 10.39
CA SER A 18 6.47 17.61 9.97
C SER A 18 5.51 17.44 11.16
N PRO A 19 4.77 18.49 11.57
CA PRO A 19 3.89 18.44 12.74
C PRO A 19 2.65 17.55 12.54
N PHE A 20 2.51 16.92 11.37
CA PHE A 20 1.40 16.04 11.06
C PHE A 20 1.93 14.61 10.98
N ALA A 21 1.61 13.81 11.99
CA ALA A 21 1.75 12.36 11.90
C ALA A 21 0.84 11.88 10.77
N HIS A 22 1.42 11.67 9.59
CA HIS A 22 0.69 11.20 8.43
C HIS A 22 0.17 9.79 8.69
N LYS A 23 -1.11 9.54 8.42
CA LYS A 23 -1.72 8.20 8.50
C LYS A 23 -1.26 7.31 7.35
N CYS A 24 -0.76 7.92 6.27
CA CYS A 24 -0.27 7.26 5.06
C CYS A 24 0.71 8.14 4.28
N LYS A 25 1.47 7.52 3.38
CA LYS A 25 2.33 8.22 2.41
C LYS A 25 1.48 8.75 1.25
N PRO A 26 1.54 10.05 0.90
CA PRO A 26 0.80 10.59 -0.25
C PRO A 26 1.01 9.79 -1.54
N ALA A 27 -0.02 9.75 -2.39
CA ALA A 27 -0.04 8.99 -3.65
C ALA A 27 0.15 7.47 -3.47
N THR A 28 -0.23 6.94 -2.30
CA THR A 28 -0.41 5.49 -2.10
C THR A 28 -1.88 5.13 -2.11
N TYR A 29 -2.16 3.86 -2.36
CA TYR A 29 -3.52 3.35 -2.46
C TYR A 29 -3.70 2.16 -1.52
N ARG A 30 -4.94 1.84 -1.19
CA ARG A 30 -5.29 0.60 -0.50
C ARG A 30 -6.69 0.14 -0.87
N CYS A 31 -6.91 -1.16 -0.80
CA CYS A 31 -8.27 -1.68 -0.70
C CYS A 31 -8.83 -1.45 0.71
N GLU A 32 -10.10 -1.08 0.81
CA GLU A 32 -10.79 -1.10 2.09
C GLU A 32 -10.90 -2.54 2.64
N ARG A 33 -11.08 -2.67 3.95
CA ARG A 33 -11.36 -3.97 4.60
C ARG A 33 -12.60 -4.66 4.03
N SER A 34 -13.57 -3.89 3.53
CA SER A 34 -14.78 -4.41 2.87
C SER A 34 -14.48 -5.12 1.54
N LEU A 35 -13.30 -4.88 0.95
CA LEU A 35 -12.92 -5.28 -0.41
C LEU A 35 -13.87 -4.75 -1.49
N ARG A 36 -14.73 -3.78 -1.19
CA ARG A 36 -15.72 -3.23 -2.14
C ARG A 36 -15.33 -1.87 -2.69
N ALA A 37 -14.26 -1.29 -2.17
CA ALA A 37 -13.83 0.06 -2.48
C ALA A 37 -12.32 0.17 -2.23
N TRP A 38 -11.75 1.28 -2.69
CA TRP A 38 -10.36 1.64 -2.45
C TRP A 38 -10.25 3.10 -2.02
N ASP A 39 -9.21 3.37 -1.25
CA ASP A 39 -8.82 4.70 -0.81
C ASP A 39 -7.53 5.13 -1.51
N VAL A 40 -7.37 6.44 -1.67
CA VAL A 40 -6.09 7.09 -2.01
C VAL A 40 -5.61 7.90 -0.81
N CYS A 41 -4.30 7.92 -0.59
CA CYS A 41 -3.69 8.81 0.38
C CYS A 41 -3.48 10.19 -0.26
N ASN A 42 -4.17 11.21 0.27
CA ASN A 42 -4.04 12.58 -0.23
C ASN A 42 -2.71 13.23 0.21
N THR A 43 -2.46 14.46 -0.24
CA THR A 43 -1.23 15.22 0.09
C THR A 43 -1.13 15.62 1.57
N SER A 44 -2.23 15.61 2.32
CA SER A 44 -2.23 15.80 3.77
C SER A 44 -1.83 14.54 4.54
N GLY A 45 -1.72 13.38 3.86
CA GLY A 45 -1.44 12.09 4.50
C GLY A 45 -2.67 11.46 5.15
N ASP A 46 -3.86 11.78 4.64
CA ASP A 46 -5.13 11.18 5.03
C ASP A 46 -5.64 10.22 3.95
N TRP A 47 -6.19 9.10 4.38
CA TRP A 47 -6.94 8.21 3.51
C TRP A 47 -8.27 8.84 3.14
N VAL A 48 -8.52 8.99 1.84
CA VAL A 48 -9.79 9.47 1.31
C VAL A 48 -10.35 8.44 0.34
N PHE A 49 -11.67 8.29 0.36
CA PHE A 49 -12.38 7.40 -0.54
C PHE A 49 -12.11 7.80 -2.01
N ALA A 50 -11.63 6.84 -2.80
CA ALA A 50 -11.29 7.06 -4.20
C ALA A 50 -12.29 6.42 -5.16
N GLY A 51 -12.92 5.31 -4.77
CA GLY A 51 -13.94 4.69 -5.59
C GLY A 51 -14.48 3.37 -5.08
N ARG A 52 -15.53 2.88 -5.73
CA ARG A 52 -16.22 1.63 -5.40
C ARG A 52 -16.09 0.65 -6.56
N CYS A 53 -15.80 -0.61 -6.23
CA CYS A 53 -15.76 -1.68 -7.21
C CYS A 53 -17.18 -2.01 -7.73
N PRO A 54 -17.33 -2.31 -9.03
CA PRO A 54 -18.61 -2.75 -9.60
C PRO A 54 -19.20 -3.97 -8.89
N PRO A 55 -20.53 -4.18 -8.95
CA PRO A 55 -21.15 -5.42 -8.48
C PRO A 55 -20.46 -6.67 -9.06
N GLY A 56 -20.34 -7.74 -8.27
CA GLY A 56 -19.70 -8.99 -8.69
C GLY A 56 -18.16 -9.00 -8.65
N THR A 57 -17.52 -7.87 -8.34
CA THR A 57 -16.06 -7.76 -8.22
C THR A 57 -15.59 -7.55 -6.78
N LEU A 58 -14.28 -7.69 -6.55
CA LEU A 58 -13.58 -7.44 -5.29
C LEU A 58 -12.32 -6.61 -5.56
N CYS A 59 -12.03 -5.69 -4.65
CA CYS A 59 -10.78 -4.97 -4.63
C CYS A 59 -9.64 -5.92 -4.23
N LYS A 60 -8.63 -6.01 -5.08
CA LYS A 60 -7.36 -6.70 -4.83
C LYS A 60 -6.22 -5.72 -5.06
N PHE A 61 -5.27 -5.70 -4.13
CA PHE A 61 -4.12 -4.82 -4.24
C PHE A 61 -2.99 -5.55 -4.98
N ASN A 62 -2.57 -4.97 -6.09
CA ASN A 62 -1.42 -5.43 -6.86
C ASN A 62 -0.15 -4.83 -6.23
N LYS A 63 0.79 -5.70 -5.84
CA LYS A 63 2.04 -5.28 -5.18
C LYS A 63 3.12 -4.84 -6.15
N GLN A 64 3.20 -5.39 -7.38
CA GLN A 64 4.24 -4.96 -8.33
C GLN A 64 4.04 -3.53 -8.78
N ASN A 65 2.80 -3.06 -8.94
CA ASN A 65 2.51 -1.68 -9.34
C ASN A 65 1.87 -0.81 -8.25
N ASN A 66 1.72 -1.34 -7.03
CA ASN A 66 1.18 -0.64 -5.87
C ASN A 66 -0.23 -0.02 -6.10
N SER A 67 -1.08 -0.70 -6.88
CA SER A 67 -2.40 -0.18 -7.26
C SER A 67 -3.54 -1.18 -6.97
N PRO A 68 -4.74 -0.69 -6.61
CA PRO A 68 -5.92 -1.52 -6.41
C PRO A 68 -6.61 -1.81 -7.74
N TYR A 69 -7.15 -3.03 -7.87
CA TYR A 69 -7.92 -3.50 -9.02
C TYR A 69 -9.23 -4.14 -8.58
N CYS A 70 -10.29 -3.91 -9.34
CA CYS A 70 -11.56 -4.60 -9.15
C CYS A 70 -11.59 -5.86 -10.03
N LEU A 71 -11.36 -7.01 -9.42
CA LEU A 71 -11.32 -8.30 -10.12
C LEU A 71 -12.60 -9.09 -9.87
N PRO A 72 -13.05 -9.92 -10.82
CA PRO A 72 -14.17 -10.83 -10.60
C PRO A 72 -13.97 -11.65 -9.33
N ARG A 73 -15.08 -11.93 -8.63
CA ARG A 73 -15.04 -12.96 -7.58
C ARG A 73 -14.65 -14.29 -8.22
N PRO A 74 -13.75 -15.08 -7.60
CA PRO A 74 -13.62 -16.46 -7.99
C PRO A 74 -15.00 -17.09 -7.85
N THR A 75 -15.62 -17.45 -8.97
CA THR A 75 -16.74 -18.39 -8.93
C THR A 75 -16.10 -19.70 -8.50
N VAL A 76 -16.55 -20.25 -7.37
CA VAL A 76 -16.36 -21.67 -7.10
C VAL A 76 -17.21 -22.37 -8.15
N GLU A 77 -16.67 -22.52 -9.36
CA GLU A 77 -17.14 -23.51 -10.29
C GLU A 77 -16.73 -24.83 -9.63
N TYR A 78 -17.72 -25.53 -9.05
CA TYR A 78 -17.54 -26.92 -8.66
C TYR A 78 -17.36 -27.72 -9.96
N ASP A 79 -16.16 -27.64 -10.55
CA ASP A 79 -15.73 -28.65 -11.49
C ASP A 79 -15.40 -29.90 -10.68
N TYR A 80 -16.08 -30.99 -10.99
CA TYR A 80 -16.01 -32.26 -10.25
C TYR A 80 -14.71 -33.04 -10.58
N THR A 81 -13.71 -32.38 -11.13
CA THR A 81 -12.39 -32.96 -11.37
C THR A 81 -11.44 -32.57 -10.24
N GLU A 82 -11.04 -33.58 -9.48
CA GLU A 82 -10.03 -33.52 -8.43
C GLU A 82 -8.76 -32.78 -8.86
N GLU A 83 -8.57 -31.54 -8.41
CA GLU A 83 -7.24 -31.05 -8.09
C GLU A 83 -7.33 -30.03 -6.97
N TYR A 84 -6.92 -30.45 -5.78
CA TYR A 84 -6.78 -29.61 -4.60
C TYR A 84 -5.56 -28.70 -4.80
N ASN A 85 -5.59 -27.85 -5.81
CA ASN A 85 -4.60 -26.80 -5.99
C ASN A 85 -5.14 -25.60 -5.20
N TYR A 86 -4.59 -25.41 -4.01
CA TYR A 86 -4.69 -24.16 -3.29
C TYR A 86 -3.62 -23.27 -3.93
N PRO A 87 -3.94 -22.28 -4.79
CA PRO A 87 -2.94 -21.33 -5.27
C PRO A 87 -2.66 -20.33 -4.13
N ASP A 88 -2.00 -20.83 -3.08
CA ASP A 88 -1.33 -20.04 -2.06
C ASP A 88 0.05 -19.60 -2.58
N GLU A 89 0.17 -19.24 -3.85
CA GLU A 89 1.41 -18.68 -4.39
C GLU A 89 1.06 -17.72 -5.53
N GLU A 90 1.25 -16.44 -5.23
CA GLU A 90 1.65 -15.42 -6.20
C GLU A 90 0.95 -15.46 -7.55
N PHE A 91 -0.28 -14.92 -7.62
CA PHE A 91 -0.60 -14.12 -8.79
C PHE A 91 0.06 -12.75 -8.62
N GLU A 92 1.39 -12.76 -8.70
CA GLU A 92 2.23 -11.60 -8.96
C GLU A 92 1.87 -11.09 -10.38
N ILE A 93 1.16 -9.96 -10.47
CA ILE A 93 1.04 -9.13 -11.69
C ILE A 93 1.81 -7.83 -11.53
#